data_AF-T0ZMQ8-F1
#
_entry.id   AF-T0ZMQ8-F1
#
_cell.length_a   1.000
_cell.length_b   1.000
_cell.length_c   1.000
_cell.angle_alpha   90.00
_cell.angle_beta   90.00
_cell.angle_gamma   90.00
#
_symmetry.space_group_name_H-M   'P 1'
#
loop_
_entity.id
_entity.type
_entity.pdbx_description
1 polymer ?
#
loop_
_entity_poly.entity_id
_entity_poly.type
_entity_poly.pdbx_seq_one_letter_code
_entity_poly.pdbx_strand_id
1 'polypeptide(L)'
;MDLYRKYPDRIILPDDAVLNPSGRRIEIGSNIPDSDLIADIGVDTIVKFSGYIKKADAIFMNGPMGMYEIDQYSVGTREVFSEVAESGALTIAGGGHTLSALERMELMRKITHASTGGGALISYLSGEHMPVLDALR
;
A
#
# COMPACT_ATOMS: atom_id res chain seq x y z
N MET A 1 -1.77 17.03 9.82
CA MET A 1 -0.50 17.73 9.54
C MET A 1 0.56 17.52 10.63
N ASP A 2 0.17 17.31 11.90
CA ASP A 2 1.12 17.16 13.00
C ASP A 2 2.00 15.90 12.93
N LEU A 3 1.46 14.78 12.41
CA LEU A 3 2.21 13.53 12.32
C LEU A 3 3.35 13.60 11.30
N TYR A 4 3.07 14.18 10.12
CA TYR A 4 4.08 14.36 9.06
C TYR A 4 5.23 15.26 9.53
N ARG A 5 4.91 16.36 10.21
CA ARG A 5 5.92 17.25 10.81
C ARG A 5 6.75 16.56 11.89
N LYS A 6 6.14 15.64 12.65
CA LYS A 6 6.81 14.91 13.73
C LYS A 6 7.72 13.80 13.22
N TYR A 7 7.41 13.20 12.06
CA TYR A 7 8.14 12.05 11.52
C TYR A 7 8.41 12.18 10.01
N PRO A 8 9.10 13.25 9.56
CA PRO A 8 9.28 13.53 8.14
C PRO A 8 10.09 12.44 7.42
N ASP A 9 11.07 11.83 8.09
CA ASP A 9 11.92 10.79 7.49
C ASP A 9 11.30 9.39 7.52
N ARG A 10 10.16 9.22 8.19
CA ARG A 10 9.46 7.92 8.32
C ARG A 10 8.17 7.86 7.51
N ILE A 11 7.58 9.01 7.19
CA ILE A 11 6.34 9.09 6.42
C ILE A 11 6.71 9.51 5.01
N ILE A 12 6.79 8.51 4.12
CA ILE A 12 7.12 8.72 2.73
C ILE A 12 5.81 8.87 1.94
N LEU A 13 5.63 10.02 1.27
CA LEU A 13 4.46 10.31 0.45
C LEU A 13 4.77 10.15 -1.05
N PRO A 14 3.74 9.95 -1.89
CA PRO A 14 3.85 10.03 -3.34
C PRO A 14 4.38 11.38 -3.81
N ASP A 15 5.16 11.35 -4.89
CA ASP A 15 5.66 12.54 -5.58
C ASP A 15 4.87 12.82 -6.88
N ASP A 16 4.24 11.79 -7.45
CA ASP A 16 3.44 11.86 -8.67
C ASP A 16 2.21 10.93 -8.62
N ALA A 17 1.21 11.24 -9.46
CA ALA A 17 -0.06 10.54 -9.51
C ALA A 17 -0.61 10.43 -10.93
N VAL A 18 -1.50 9.46 -11.15
CA VAL A 18 -2.28 9.26 -12.38
C VAL A 18 -3.72 9.66 -12.14
N LEU A 19 -4.29 10.44 -13.06
CA LEU A 19 -5.66 10.96 -12.97
C LEU A 19 -6.67 10.10 -13.74
N ASN A 20 -7.89 10.00 -13.23
CA ASN A 20 -9.07 9.41 -13.89
C ASN A 20 -10.12 10.50 -14.12
N PRO A 21 -10.72 10.60 -15.33
CA PRO A 21 -10.60 9.70 -16.48
C PRO A 21 -9.51 10.08 -17.49
N SER A 22 -8.80 11.20 -17.30
CA SER A 22 -7.88 11.68 -18.35
C SER A 22 -6.65 10.78 -18.57
N GLY A 23 -6.29 9.93 -17.61
CA GLY A 23 -5.08 9.10 -17.65
C GLY A 23 -3.79 9.93 -17.54
N ARG A 24 -3.88 11.23 -17.32
CA ARG A 24 -2.72 12.13 -17.26
C ARG A 24 -1.92 11.87 -15.99
N ARG A 25 -0.60 11.92 -16.12
CA ARG A 25 0.31 11.95 -14.97
C ARG A 25 0.56 13.39 -14.55
N ILE A 26 0.60 13.61 -13.25
CA ILE A 26 0.91 14.91 -12.64
C ILE A 26 1.87 14.73 -11.47
N GLU A 27 2.64 15.78 -11.17
CA GLU A 27 3.35 15.88 -9.90
C GLU A 27 2.38 16.26 -8.78
N ILE A 28 2.58 15.73 -7.58
CA ILE A 28 1.78 16.07 -6.41
C ILE A 28 1.96 17.55 -6.08
N GLY A 29 0.84 18.25 -5.85
CA GLY A 29 0.81 19.70 -5.67
C GLY A 29 0.50 20.49 -6.94
N SER A 30 0.46 19.83 -8.11
CA SER A 30 -0.04 20.40 -9.35
C SER A 30 -1.55 20.66 -9.28
N ASN A 31 -2.06 21.54 -10.15
CA ASN A 31 -3.49 21.79 -10.25
C ASN A 31 -4.20 20.58 -10.88
N ILE A 32 -5.19 20.02 -10.19
CA ILE A 32 -6.03 18.91 -10.66
C ILE A 32 -7.32 19.53 -11.19
N PRO A 33 -7.72 19.28 -12.46
CA PRO A 33 -9.02 19.76 -12.91
C PRO A 33 -10.16 19.12 -12.15
N ASP A 34 -11.26 19.85 -11.95
CA ASP A 34 -12.44 19.38 -11.21
C ASP A 34 -13.07 18.09 -11.79
N SER A 35 -12.82 17.81 -13.07
CA SER A 35 -13.31 16.60 -13.75
C SER A 35 -12.44 15.37 -13.51
N ASP A 36 -11.25 15.52 -12.93
CA ASP A 36 -10.28 14.46 -12.70
C ASP A 36 -10.18 14.13 -11.19
N LEU A 37 -9.93 12.85 -10.90
CA LEU A 37 -9.60 12.35 -9.56
C LEU A 37 -8.25 11.62 -9.60
N ILE A 38 -7.51 11.65 -8.49
CA ILE A 38 -6.33 10.80 -8.35
C ILE A 38 -6.78 9.34 -8.28
N ALA A 39 -6.25 8.53 -9.20
CA ALA A 39 -6.66 7.15 -9.39
C ALA A 39 -5.56 6.14 -9.06
N ASP A 40 -4.29 6.51 -9.21
CA ASP A 40 -3.14 5.67 -8.85
C ASP A 40 -1.91 6.54 -8.59
N ILE A 41 -0.87 5.94 -8.00
CA ILE A 41 0.45 6.57 -7.91
C ILE A 41 1.14 6.58 -9.28
N GLY A 42 2.00 7.56 -9.51
CA GLY A 42 2.80 7.63 -10.72
C GLY A 42 4.10 6.82 -10.64
N VAL A 43 4.87 6.81 -11.72
CA VAL A 43 6.06 5.95 -11.84
C VAL A 43 7.21 6.43 -10.95
N ASP A 44 7.34 7.73 -10.73
CA ASP A 44 8.42 8.24 -9.89
C ASP A 44 8.20 7.80 -8.43
N THR A 45 6.95 7.79 -7.99
CA THR A 45 6.52 7.24 -6.70
C THR A 45 6.76 5.73 -6.62
N ILE A 46 6.43 4.97 -7.66
CA ILE A 46 6.68 3.52 -7.71
C ILE A 46 8.17 3.25 -7.51
N VAL A 47 9.03 3.90 -8.29
CA VAL A 47 10.50 3.74 -8.19
C VAL A 47 11.00 4.08 -6.80
N LYS A 48 10.52 5.18 -6.22
CA LYS A 48 10.86 5.60 -4.86
C LYS A 48 10.46 4.56 -3.83
N PHE A 49 9.21 4.09 -3.85
CA PHE A 49 8.70 3.10 -2.89
C PHE A 49 9.44 1.78 -3.02
N SER A 50 9.71 1.31 -4.25
CA SER A 50 10.53 0.12 -4.49
C SER A 50 11.92 0.22 -3.87
N GLY A 51 12.53 1.41 -3.90
CA GLY A 51 13.83 1.65 -3.26
C GLY A 51 13.82 1.46 -1.74
N TYR A 52 12.70 1.73 -1.06
CA TYR A 52 12.54 1.45 0.37
C TYR A 52 12.23 -0.02 0.63
N ILE A 53 11.34 -0.61 -0.17
CA ILE A 53 10.91 -2.02 -0.04
C ILE A 53 12.10 -2.98 -0.12
N LYS A 54 13.02 -2.76 -1.07
CA LYS A 54 14.24 -3.58 -1.25
C LYS A 54 15.17 -3.62 -0.05
N LYS A 55 15.05 -2.66 0.88
CA LYS A 55 15.91 -2.54 2.06
C LYS A 55 15.24 -3.04 3.34
N ALA A 56 13.97 -3.44 3.27
CA ALA A 56 13.21 -3.83 4.44
C ALA A 56 13.40 -5.31 4.77
N ASP A 57 13.63 -5.63 6.04
CA ASP A 57 13.64 -7.02 6.52
C ASP A 57 12.23 -7.55 6.82
N ALA A 58 11.29 -6.65 7.09
CA ALA A 58 9.89 -6.97 7.34
C ALA A 58 8.97 -5.88 6.77
N ILE A 59 7.86 -6.30 6.16
CA ILE A 59 6.91 -5.43 5.47
C ILE A 59 5.50 -5.80 5.91
N PHE A 60 4.76 -4.81 6.39
CA PHE A 60 3.31 -4.90 6.58
C PHE A 60 2.62 -4.06 5.50
N MET A 61 1.64 -4.64 4.82
CA MET A 61 0.84 -3.96 3.80
C MET A 61 -0.65 -4.01 4.11
N ASN A 62 -1.30 -2.86 3.96
CA ASN A 62 -2.73 -2.71 4.11
C ASN A 62 -3.23 -1.60 3.18
N GLY A 63 -3.85 -2.02 2.08
CA GLY A 63 -4.44 -1.15 1.07
C GLY A 63 -3.66 -1.17 -0.26
N PRO A 64 -4.38 -1.10 -1.41
CA PRO A 64 -3.79 -0.84 -2.71
C PRO A 64 -3.30 0.62 -2.81
N MET A 65 -2.52 0.92 -3.85
CA MET A 65 -2.01 2.28 -4.11
C MET A 65 -3.04 3.18 -4.83
N GLY A 66 -4.09 2.58 -5.40
CA GLY A 66 -5.07 3.26 -6.24
C GLY A 66 -6.31 2.39 -6.53
N MET A 67 -7.03 2.74 -7.60
CA MET A 67 -8.21 2.04 -8.12
C MET A 67 -7.82 0.73 -8.83
N TYR A 68 -7.27 -0.22 -8.07
CA TYR A 68 -6.70 -1.48 -8.56
C TYR A 68 -7.69 -2.37 -9.32
N GLU A 69 -8.98 -2.16 -9.17
CA GLU A 69 -10.02 -2.89 -9.89
C GLU A 69 -10.09 -2.52 -11.38
N ILE A 70 -9.60 -1.34 -11.75
CA ILE A 70 -9.58 -0.81 -13.11
C ILE A 70 -8.16 -0.98 -13.66
N ASP A 71 -7.99 -1.77 -14.73
CA ASP A 71 -6.65 -2.16 -15.23
C ASP A 71 -5.74 -0.95 -15.52
N GLN A 72 -6.29 0.12 -16.09
CA GLN A 72 -5.56 1.35 -16.39
C GLN A 72 -4.98 2.04 -15.14
N TYR A 73 -5.57 1.84 -13.97
CA TYR A 73 -5.19 2.48 -12.69
C TYR A 73 -4.72 1.45 -11.64
N SER A 74 -4.26 0.29 -12.12
CA SER A 74 -3.78 -0.81 -11.28
C SER A 74 -2.26 -0.94 -11.24
N VAL A 75 -1.54 -0.13 -12.03
CA VAL A 75 -0.09 -0.26 -12.27
C VAL A 75 0.70 -0.04 -10.99
N GLY A 76 0.43 1.04 -10.26
CA GLY A 76 1.11 1.35 -9.00
C GLY A 76 0.93 0.27 -7.95
N THR A 77 -0.30 -0.25 -7.82
CA THR A 77 -0.56 -1.37 -6.91
C THR A 77 0.19 -2.63 -7.35
N ARG A 78 0.17 -2.95 -8.65
CA ARG A 78 0.86 -4.13 -9.19
C ARG A 78 2.35 -4.08 -8.97
N GLU A 79 3.00 -2.98 -9.33
CA GLU A 79 4.45 -2.84 -9.22
C GLU A 79 4.89 -2.86 -7.76
N VAL A 80 4.21 -2.12 -6.88
CA VAL A 80 4.54 -2.11 -5.44
C VAL A 80 4.33 -3.49 -4.81
N PHE A 81 3.23 -4.18 -5.10
CA PHE A 81 2.99 -5.51 -4.54
C PHE A 81 3.95 -6.56 -5.10
N SER A 82 4.33 -6.45 -6.38
CA SER A 82 5.32 -7.33 -7.00
C SER A 82 6.68 -7.16 -6.34
N GLU A 83 7.09 -5.91 -6.09
CA GLU A 83 8.35 -5.61 -5.39
C GLU A 83 8.33 -6.16 -3.96
N VAL A 84 7.23 -6.02 -3.22
CA VAL A 84 7.13 -6.64 -1.89
C VAL A 84 7.23 -8.16 -1.98
N ALA A 85 6.53 -8.77 -2.94
CA ALA A 85 6.56 -10.22 -3.15
C ALA A 85 7.96 -10.76 -3.54
N GLU A 86 8.83 -9.90 -4.07
CA GLU A 86 10.19 -10.24 -4.51
C GLU A 86 11.29 -9.78 -3.55
N SER A 87 10.93 -9.02 -2.50
CA SER A 87 11.86 -8.41 -1.54
C SER A 87 12.67 -9.42 -0.70
N GLY A 88 12.16 -10.66 -0.54
CA GLY A 88 12.73 -11.65 0.38
C GLY A 88 12.50 -11.34 1.87
N ALA A 89 11.80 -10.26 2.19
CA ALA A 89 11.46 -9.85 3.54
C ALA A 89 10.38 -10.76 4.17
N LEU A 90 10.21 -10.66 5.49
CA LEU A 90 8.99 -11.14 6.14
C LEU A 90 7.82 -10.25 5.72
N THR A 91 6.86 -10.77 4.94
CA THR A 91 5.73 -9.98 4.45
C THR A 91 4.42 -10.38 5.11
N ILE A 92 3.70 -9.40 5.66
CA ILE A 92 2.38 -9.56 6.25
C ILE A 92 1.39 -8.70 5.46
N ALA A 93 0.38 -9.34 4.84
CA ALA A 93 -0.72 -8.66 4.18
C ALA A 93 -1.98 -8.68 5.05
N GLY A 94 -2.58 -7.51 5.26
CA GLY A 94 -3.84 -7.34 5.98
C GLY A 94 -4.85 -6.50 5.20
N GLY A 95 -6.13 -6.74 5.43
CA GLY A 95 -7.24 -6.00 4.82
C GLY A 95 -7.78 -6.65 3.54
N GLY A 96 -9.11 -6.60 3.36
CA GLY A 96 -9.82 -7.28 2.27
C GLY A 96 -9.34 -6.86 0.88
N HIS A 97 -9.26 -5.56 0.61
CA HIS A 97 -8.79 -5.05 -0.69
C HIS A 97 -7.35 -5.44 -0.99
N THR A 98 -6.46 -5.47 0.02
CA THR A 98 -5.07 -5.94 -0.13
C THR A 98 -5.03 -7.39 -0.60
N LEU A 99 -5.79 -8.27 0.05
CA LEU A 99 -5.83 -9.68 -0.28
C LEU A 99 -6.45 -9.91 -1.67
N SER A 100 -7.55 -9.22 -2.00
CA SER A 100 -8.17 -9.30 -3.32
C SER A 100 -7.25 -8.80 -4.43
N ALA A 101 -6.49 -7.72 -4.19
CA ALA A 101 -5.49 -7.22 -5.14
C ALA A 101 -4.36 -8.23 -5.35
N LEU A 102 -3.80 -8.80 -4.27
CA LEU A 102 -2.76 -9.84 -4.36
C LEU A 102 -3.24 -11.09 -5.09
N GLU A 103 -4.49 -11.50 -4.89
CA GLU A 103 -5.10 -12.64 -5.59
C GLU A 103 -5.26 -12.36 -7.08
N ARG A 104 -5.83 -11.20 -7.45
CA ARG A 104 -5.97 -10.78 -8.86
C ARG A 104 -4.64 -10.69 -9.60
N MET A 105 -3.57 -10.35 -8.87
CA MET A 105 -2.21 -10.23 -9.41
C MET A 105 -1.41 -11.54 -9.31
N GLU A 106 -2.02 -12.63 -8.83
CA GLU A 106 -1.41 -13.95 -8.65
C GLU A 106 -0.17 -13.96 -7.72
N LEU A 107 -0.08 -13.00 -6.80
CA LEU A 107 1.06 -12.80 -5.90
C LEU A 107 0.89 -13.49 -4.54
N MET A 108 -0.31 -13.98 -4.20
CA MET A 108 -0.62 -14.55 -2.88
C MET A 108 0.39 -15.61 -2.39
N ARG A 109 0.88 -16.46 -3.29
CA ARG A 109 1.84 -17.54 -2.93
C ARG A 109 3.23 -17.03 -2.56
N LYS A 110 3.56 -15.78 -2.89
CA LYS A 110 4.85 -15.15 -2.58
C LYS A 110 4.81 -14.36 -1.26
N ILE A 111 3.65 -14.23 -0.62
CA ILE A 111 3.50 -13.50 0.64
C ILE A 111 3.62 -14.46 1.83
N THR A 112 4.48 -14.13 2.81
CA THR A 112 4.74 -14.97 4.00
C THR A 112 3.48 -15.21 4.84
N HIS A 113 2.67 -14.18 5.09
CA HIS A 113 1.43 -14.31 5.84
C HIS A 113 0.32 -13.40 5.28
N ALA A 114 -0.78 -14.01 4.87
CA ALA A 114 -2.01 -13.33 4.48
C ALA A 114 -3.03 -13.43 5.62
N SER A 115 -3.30 -12.33 6.30
CA SER A 115 -4.20 -12.32 7.45
C SER A 115 -5.66 -12.11 7.07
N THR A 116 -6.51 -13.04 7.48
CA THR A 116 -7.97 -12.92 7.40
C THR A 116 -8.58 -12.12 8.54
N GLY A 117 -7.77 -11.69 9.51
CA GLY A 117 -8.22 -10.94 10.69
C GLY A 117 -8.66 -9.50 10.37
N GLY A 118 -8.32 -8.97 9.18
CA GLY A 118 -8.71 -7.64 8.74
C GLY A 118 -8.43 -6.57 9.79
N GLY A 119 -9.50 -5.95 10.31
CA GLY A 119 -9.41 -4.94 11.37
C GLY A 119 -8.76 -5.42 12.66
N ALA A 120 -8.95 -6.69 13.04
CA ALA A 120 -8.36 -7.25 14.26
C ALA A 120 -6.82 -7.29 14.21
N LEU A 121 -6.23 -7.57 13.03
CA LEU A 121 -4.78 -7.49 12.86
C LEU A 121 -4.28 -6.05 13.01
N ILE A 122 -5.00 -5.09 12.44
CA ILE A 122 -4.64 -3.67 12.49
C ILE A 122 -4.70 -3.17 13.94
N SER A 123 -5.77 -3.48 14.67
CA SER A 123 -5.90 -3.18 16.11
C SER A 123 -4.79 -3.81 16.94
N TYR A 124 -4.42 -5.06 16.66
CA TYR A 124 -3.29 -5.69 17.35
C TYR A 124 -1.96 -4.96 17.08
N LEU A 125 -1.70 -4.57 15.82
CA LEU A 125 -0.48 -3.85 15.44
C LEU A 125 -0.47 -2.39 15.93
N SER A 126 -1.64 -1.76 16.12
CA SER A 126 -1.75 -0.42 16.73
C SER A 126 -1.52 -0.45 18.25
N GLY A 127 -1.39 -1.64 18.85
CA GLY A 127 -1.20 -1.82 20.29
C GLY A 127 -2.49 -1.68 21.10
N GLU A 128 -3.65 -1.84 20.46
CA GLU A 128 -4.93 -1.87 21.16
C GLU A 128 -5.03 -3.10 22.06
N HIS A 129 -5.77 -2.96 23.16
CA HIS A 129 -6.05 -4.06 24.07
C HIS A 129 -6.89 -5.13 23.37
N MET A 130 -6.51 -6.40 23.52
CA MET A 130 -7.12 -7.52 22.81
C MET A 130 -7.69 -8.52 23.82
N PRO A 131 -8.97 -8.37 24.25
CA PRO A 131 -9.53 -9.13 25.37
C PRO A 131 -9.38 -10.65 25.24
N VAL A 132 -9.53 -11.18 24.03
CA VAL A 132 -9.39 -12.62 23.77
C VAL A 132 -7.94 -13.09 23.92
N LEU A 133 -6.96 -12.29 23.48
CA LEU A 133 -5.54 -12.65 23.63
C LEU A 133 -5.10 -12.55 25.09
N ASP A 134 -5.60 -11.55 25.81
CA ASP A 134 -5.30 -11.38 27.23
C ASP A 134 -5.92 -12.48 28.10
N ALA A 135 -7.10 -13.00 27.72
CA ALA A 135 -7.73 -14.13 28.40
C ALA A 135 -7.02 -15.48 28.19
N LEU A 136 -6.13 -15.58 27.19
CA LEU A 136 -5.40 -16.80 26.84
C LEU A 136 -3.94 -16.79 27.35
N ARG A 137 -3.55 -15.78 28.12
CA ARG A 137 -2.22 -15.66 28.74
C ARG A 137 -2.09 -16.46 30.03
#